data_AF-A0A2M7WGI8-F1
#
_entry.id   AF-A0A2M7WGI8-F1
#
_cell.length_a   1.000
_cell.length_b   1.000
_cell.length_c   1.000
_cell.angle_alpha   90.00
_cell.angle_beta   90.00
_cell.angle_gamma   90.00
#
_symmetry.space_group_name_H-M   'P 1'
#
loop_
_entity.id
_entity.type
_entity.pdbx_description
1 polymer ?
#
loop_
_entity_poly.entity_id
_entity_poly.type
_entity_poly.pdbx_seq_one_letter_code
_entity_poly.pdbx_strand_id
1 'polypeptide(L)'
;MESLKRNIDKSNLYTEAARCLSCYDPPCQKACPASVPVPAFIRALLSGNTDYADEIVREANPMISTCGEVCPAEDYCMKVCTRNQLDRPVEIRLLHKFATDYGEFRGHKAVSDSGFNPELAGKKIAIVGAGPAGLSCAVSLKSAGASVTVYEKSGNLGGVPHNEIPESRLPRENLGDDLQAISSLDIRLEMDIEIGNPEQLLGSFDAVFLSSGLPTEKRL
;
A
#
# COMPACT_ATOMS: atom_id res chain seq x y z
N MET A 1 -23.77 2.18 11.87
CA MET A 1 -23.58 2.74 10.51
C MET A 1 -22.93 1.66 9.70
N GLU A 2 -23.76 0.97 8.91
CA GLU A 2 -23.40 -0.21 8.14
C GLU A 2 -22.23 0.12 7.21
N SER A 3 -21.11 -0.59 7.39
CA SER A 3 -19.91 -0.37 6.58
C SER A 3 -20.28 -0.51 5.10
N LEU A 4 -19.78 0.41 4.28
CA LEU A 4 -20.04 0.53 2.84
C LEU A 4 -19.52 -0.67 2.01
N LYS A 5 -19.31 -1.83 2.64
CA LYS A 5 -18.81 -3.08 2.03
C LYS A 5 -19.84 -3.81 1.16
N ARG A 6 -21.09 -3.34 1.01
CA ARG A 6 -22.18 -4.18 0.48
C ARG A 6 -23.12 -3.55 -0.53
N ASN A 7 -22.63 -2.79 -1.50
CA ASN A 7 -23.42 -2.50 -2.71
C ASN A 7 -22.54 -2.27 -3.95
N ILE A 8 -21.45 -3.04 -4.11
CA ILE A 8 -20.77 -3.08 -5.41
C ILE A 8 -21.46 -4.15 -6.26
N ASP A 9 -22.19 -3.72 -7.28
CA ASP A 9 -22.80 -4.63 -8.26
C ASP A 9 -21.68 -5.31 -9.05
N LYS A 10 -21.46 -6.60 -8.75
CA LYS A 10 -20.44 -7.44 -9.40
C LYS A 10 -20.62 -7.49 -10.92
N SER A 11 -21.85 -7.44 -11.43
CA SER A 11 -22.11 -7.42 -12.88
C SER A 11 -21.57 -6.15 -13.54
N ASN A 12 -21.76 -5.01 -12.87
CA ASN A 12 -21.24 -3.73 -13.34
C ASN A 12 -19.70 -3.66 -13.27
N LEU A 13 -19.07 -4.38 -12.33
CA LEU A 13 -17.61 -4.44 -12.23
C LEU A 13 -16.94 -5.18 -13.39
N TYR A 14 -17.44 -6.35 -13.80
CA TYR A 14 -16.89 -7.05 -14.96
C TYR A 14 -17.06 -6.22 -16.24
N THR A 15 -18.22 -5.56 -16.38
CA THR A 15 -18.47 -4.61 -17.47
C THR A 15 -17.48 -3.45 -17.42
N GLU A 16 -17.18 -2.93 -16.23
CA GLU A 16 -16.21 -1.86 -16.05
C GLU A 16 -14.78 -2.31 -16.36
N ALA A 17 -14.38 -3.48 -15.87
CA ALA A 17 -13.07 -4.06 -16.15
C ALA A 17 -12.86 -4.30 -17.65
N ALA A 18 -13.92 -4.73 -18.36
CA ALA A 18 -13.88 -5.03 -19.79
C ALA A 18 -13.69 -3.77 -20.66
N ARG A 19 -13.89 -2.57 -20.10
CA ARG A 19 -13.59 -1.29 -20.76
C ARG A 19 -12.08 -1.06 -20.90
N CYS A 20 -11.24 -1.74 -20.10
CA CYS A 20 -9.80 -1.58 -20.15
C CYS A 20 -9.22 -2.02 -21.49
N LEU A 21 -8.51 -1.11 -22.17
CA LEU A 21 -7.91 -1.37 -23.48
C LEU A 21 -6.66 -2.25 -23.42
N SER A 22 -6.20 -2.67 -22.24
CA SER A 22 -4.95 -3.42 -22.05
C SER A 22 -3.78 -2.79 -22.82
N CYS A 23 -3.59 -1.48 -22.66
CA CYS A 23 -2.57 -0.72 -23.37
C CYS A 23 -1.19 -1.38 -23.21
N TYR A 24 -0.47 -1.57 -24.31
CA TYR A 24 0.90 -2.12 -24.28
C TYR A 24 1.85 -1.25 -23.46
N ASP A 25 1.75 0.07 -23.62
CA ASP A 25 2.47 1.06 -22.82
C ASP A 25 1.48 1.80 -21.89
N PRO A 26 1.18 1.26 -20.70
CA PRO A 26 0.06 1.74 -19.89
C PRO A 26 0.37 3.09 -19.20
N PRO A 27 -0.26 4.20 -19.62
CA PRO A 27 -0.02 5.50 -18.99
C PRO A 27 -0.49 5.51 -17.53
N CYS A 28 -1.56 4.77 -17.23
CA CYS A 28 -2.13 4.65 -15.88
C CYS A 28 -1.15 4.05 -14.86
N GLN A 29 -0.32 3.08 -15.27
CA GLN A 29 0.71 2.50 -14.41
C GLN A 29 1.87 3.49 -14.21
N LYS A 30 2.31 4.17 -15.28
CA LYS A 30 3.39 5.17 -15.20
C LYS A 30 3.05 6.38 -14.32
N ALA A 31 1.78 6.80 -14.33
CA ALA A 31 1.32 7.92 -13.51
C ALA A 31 1.02 7.52 -12.06
N CYS A 32 0.92 6.22 -11.75
CA CYS A 32 0.72 5.76 -10.39
C CYS A 32 2.03 5.89 -9.60
N PRO A 33 2.07 6.62 -8.47
CA PRO A 33 3.29 6.73 -7.67
C PRO A 33 3.81 5.38 -7.16
N ALA A 34 2.91 4.43 -6.91
CA ALA A 34 3.24 3.06 -6.51
C ALA A 34 3.50 2.12 -7.70
N SER A 35 3.45 2.62 -8.95
CA SER A 35 3.66 1.83 -10.16
C SER A 35 2.78 0.56 -10.25
N VAL A 36 1.58 0.61 -9.66
CA VAL A 36 0.63 -0.52 -9.63
C VAL A 36 0.42 -1.06 -11.05
N PRO A 37 0.57 -2.38 -11.29
CA PRO A 37 0.35 -3.01 -12.59
C PRO A 37 -1.13 -2.98 -13.04
N VAL A 38 -1.64 -1.80 -13.39
CA VAL A 38 -3.07 -1.57 -13.64
C VAL A 38 -3.68 -2.53 -14.68
N PRO A 39 -3.08 -2.71 -15.88
CA PRO A 39 -3.65 -3.65 -16.85
C PRO A 39 -3.63 -5.09 -16.36
N ALA A 40 -2.64 -5.48 -15.56
CA ALA A 40 -2.47 -6.85 -15.10
C ALA A 40 -3.54 -7.22 -14.06
N PHE A 41 -3.75 -6.40 -13.03
CA PHE A 41 -4.77 -6.71 -12.02
C PHE A 41 -6.19 -6.62 -12.62
N ILE A 42 -6.45 -5.68 -13.53
CA ILE A 42 -7.75 -5.60 -14.22
C ILE A 42 -7.99 -6.84 -15.08
N ARG A 43 -6.95 -7.38 -15.73
CA ARG A 43 -7.05 -8.63 -16.49
C ARG A 43 -7.31 -9.83 -15.57
N ALA A 44 -6.67 -9.88 -14.40
CA ALA A 44 -6.94 -10.90 -13.39
C ALA A 44 -8.41 -10.86 -12.94
N LEU A 45 -8.94 -9.66 -12.64
CA LEU A 45 -10.36 -9.46 -12.36
C LEU A 45 -11.25 -9.92 -13.52
N LEU A 46 -10.92 -9.60 -14.77
CA LEU A 46 -11.69 -10.05 -15.94
C LEU A 46 -11.74 -11.57 -16.09
N SER A 47 -10.68 -12.26 -15.70
CA SER A 47 -10.64 -13.73 -15.69
C SER A 47 -11.37 -14.36 -14.50
N GLY A 48 -11.97 -13.56 -13.62
CA GLY A 48 -12.63 -14.03 -12.40
C GLY A 48 -11.66 -14.41 -11.27
N ASN A 49 -10.37 -14.09 -11.42
CA ASN A 49 -9.34 -14.38 -10.42
C ASN A 49 -9.08 -13.15 -9.54
N THR A 50 -10.00 -12.90 -8.60
CA THR A 50 -9.92 -11.77 -7.67
C THR A 50 -8.72 -11.89 -6.73
N ASP A 51 -8.38 -13.10 -6.26
CA ASP A 51 -7.25 -13.31 -5.35
C ASP A 51 -5.92 -12.95 -6.01
N TYR A 52 -5.75 -13.34 -7.27
CA TYR A 52 -4.55 -12.94 -8.03
C TYR A 52 -4.53 -11.44 -8.34
N ALA A 53 -5.70 -10.81 -8.53
CA ALA A 53 -5.77 -9.35 -8.66
C ALA A 53 -5.32 -8.65 -7.37
N ASP A 54 -5.75 -9.14 -6.21
CA ASP A 54 -5.34 -8.65 -4.89
C ASP A 54 -3.83 -8.83 -4.66
N GLU A 55 -3.30 -10.01 -5.00
CA GLU A 55 -1.86 -10.29 -4.97
C GLU A 55 -1.05 -9.27 -5.79
N ILE A 56 -1.44 -9.02 -7.05
CA ILE A 56 -0.75 -8.07 -7.94
C ILE A 56 -0.70 -6.66 -7.33
N VAL A 57 -1.80 -6.19 -6.74
CA VAL A 57 -1.84 -4.83 -6.19
C VAL A 57 -1.07 -4.74 -4.86
N ARG A 58 -1.10 -5.78 -4.02
CA ARG A 58 -0.33 -5.86 -2.76
C ARG A 58 1.17 -6.00 -2.98
N GLU A 59 1.62 -6.58 -4.09
CA GLU A 59 3.04 -6.59 -4.46
C GLU A 59 3.58 -5.18 -4.75
N ALA A 60 2.74 -4.27 -5.24
CA ALA A 60 3.16 -2.92 -5.61
C ALA A 60 3.31 -1.96 -4.41
N ASN A 61 2.51 -2.15 -3.36
CA ASN A 61 2.52 -1.29 -2.17
C ASN A 61 1.96 -2.07 -0.97
N PRO A 62 2.59 -2.04 0.22
CA PRO A 62 2.06 -2.76 1.36
C PRO A 62 0.82 -2.10 2.01
N MET A 63 0.55 -0.83 1.74
CA MET A 63 -0.62 -0.09 2.26
C MET A 63 -1.73 0.01 1.20
N ILE A 64 -1.95 -1.06 0.45
CA ILE A 64 -2.73 -0.99 -0.78
C ILE A 64 -4.26 -0.93 -0.54
N SER A 65 -4.79 -1.61 0.48
CA SER A 65 -6.21 -1.53 0.84
C SER A 65 -6.57 -0.08 1.21
N THR A 66 -5.68 0.60 1.94
CA THR A 66 -5.79 2.02 2.25
C THR A 66 -5.78 2.86 0.99
N CYS A 67 -4.86 2.60 0.05
CA CYS A 67 -4.81 3.30 -1.24
C CYS A 67 -6.07 3.09 -2.08
N GLY A 68 -6.69 1.91 -2.05
CA GLY A 68 -7.98 1.65 -2.72
C GLY A 68 -9.07 2.62 -2.27
N GLU A 69 -9.04 3.04 -1.01
CA GLU A 69 -10.04 3.94 -0.43
C GLU A 69 -9.74 5.42 -0.63
N VAL A 70 -8.51 5.85 -0.34
CA VAL A 70 -8.22 7.30 -0.23
C VAL A 70 -7.40 7.89 -1.37
N CYS A 71 -6.93 7.08 -2.33
CA CYS A 71 -6.15 7.58 -3.46
C CYS A 71 -6.98 8.54 -4.32
N PRO A 72 -6.48 9.75 -4.63
CA PRO A 72 -7.11 10.67 -5.58
C PRO A 72 -6.78 10.23 -7.01
N ALA A 73 -7.35 9.11 -7.44
CA ALA A 73 -7.02 8.48 -8.73
C ALA A 73 -7.31 9.39 -9.93
N GLU A 74 -8.22 10.36 -9.77
CA GLU A 74 -8.59 11.40 -10.71
C GLU A 74 -7.43 12.35 -11.02
N ASP A 75 -6.43 12.44 -10.13
CA ASP A 75 -5.21 13.21 -10.33
C ASP A 75 -4.06 12.38 -10.94
N TYR A 76 -4.18 11.05 -10.91
CA TYR A 76 -3.14 10.10 -11.32
C TYR A 76 -3.60 9.16 -12.44
N CYS A 77 -3.82 7.88 -12.12
CA CYS A 77 -3.99 6.81 -13.09
C CYS A 77 -5.24 6.98 -13.97
N MET A 78 -6.33 7.53 -13.43
CA MET A 78 -7.56 7.79 -14.18
C MET A 78 -7.43 9.04 -15.06
N LYS A 79 -6.68 10.05 -14.61
CA LYS A 79 -6.40 11.29 -15.38
C LYS A 79 -5.77 10.99 -16.74
N VAL A 80 -4.81 10.07 -16.76
CA VAL A 80 -4.01 9.75 -17.96
C VAL A 80 -4.53 8.54 -18.72
N CYS A 81 -5.68 7.98 -18.34
CA CYS A 81 -6.24 6.82 -19.00
C CYS A 81 -6.53 7.12 -20.49
N THR A 82 -6.02 6.31 -21.41
CA THR A 82 -6.23 6.47 -22.87
C THR A 82 -7.72 6.56 -23.24
N ARG A 83 -8.59 5.92 -22.45
CA ARG A 83 -10.04 5.90 -22.68
C ARG A 83 -10.72 7.25 -22.48
N ASN A 84 -10.06 8.22 -21.83
CA ASN A 84 -10.52 9.61 -21.77
C ASN A 84 -10.70 10.25 -23.15
N GLN A 85 -10.05 9.72 -24.19
CA GLN A 85 -10.22 10.20 -25.57
C GLN A 85 -11.45 9.60 -26.27
N LEU A 86 -12.14 8.64 -25.64
CA LEU A 86 -13.29 7.94 -26.20
C LEU A 86 -14.59 8.29 -25.46
N ASP A 87 -14.61 8.14 -24.15
CA ASP A 87 -15.77 8.44 -23.31
C ASP A 87 -15.37 8.97 -21.92
N ARG A 88 -15.03 8.07 -20.99
CA ARG A 88 -14.61 8.35 -19.62
C ARG A 88 -13.50 7.36 -19.25
N PRO A 89 -12.70 7.61 -18.20
CA PRO A 89 -11.63 6.69 -17.85
C PRO A 89 -12.21 5.36 -17.40
N VAL A 90 -11.35 4.35 -17.29
CA VAL A 90 -11.72 3.15 -16.51
C VAL A 90 -11.76 3.55 -15.04
N GLU A 91 -12.75 3.08 -14.29
CA GLU A 91 -12.83 3.28 -12.82
C GLU A 91 -11.78 2.42 -12.10
N ILE A 92 -10.50 2.73 -12.32
CA ILE A 92 -9.36 1.95 -11.85
C ILE A 92 -9.39 1.82 -10.32
N ARG A 93 -9.74 2.90 -9.61
CA ARG A 93 -9.83 2.88 -8.14
C ARG A 93 -10.96 1.99 -7.63
N LEU A 94 -12.11 1.97 -8.32
CA LEU A 94 -13.22 1.08 -7.98
C LEU A 94 -12.84 -0.38 -8.17
N LEU A 95 -12.20 -0.71 -9.30
CA LEU A 95 -11.72 -2.07 -9.59
C LEU A 95 -10.64 -2.50 -8.59
N HIS A 96 -9.73 -1.59 -8.26
CA HIS A 96 -8.70 -1.81 -7.26
C HIS A 96 -9.31 -2.08 -5.88
N LYS A 97 -10.23 -1.24 -5.43
CA LYS A 97 -10.96 -1.45 -4.18
C LYS A 97 -11.68 -2.79 -4.16
N PHE A 98 -12.31 -3.19 -5.26
CA PHE A 98 -12.94 -4.50 -5.37
C PHE A 98 -11.93 -5.64 -5.20
N ALA A 99 -10.76 -5.55 -5.84
CA ALA A 99 -9.70 -6.54 -5.67
C ALA A 99 -9.31 -6.69 -4.19
N THR A 100 -9.07 -5.58 -3.48
CA THR A 100 -8.63 -5.62 -2.08
C THR A 100 -9.73 -5.99 -1.08
N ASP A 101 -10.99 -5.63 -1.36
CA ASP A 101 -12.12 -5.92 -0.47
C ASP A 101 -12.57 -7.38 -0.56
N TYR A 102 -12.47 -8.00 -1.74
CA TYR A 102 -13.00 -9.34 -2.02
C TYR A 102 -11.91 -10.38 -2.28
N GLY A 103 -10.66 -9.96 -2.44
CA GLY A 103 -9.52 -10.87 -2.45
C GLY A 103 -9.31 -11.50 -1.07
N GLU A 104 -8.97 -12.78 -1.08
CA GLU A 104 -8.61 -13.53 0.12
C GLU A 104 -7.08 -13.61 0.32
N PHE A 105 -6.29 -12.94 -0.53
CA PHE A 105 -4.84 -12.90 -0.39
C PHE A 105 -4.45 -12.00 0.81
N ARG A 106 -4.18 -12.61 1.96
CA ARG A 106 -3.84 -11.91 3.21
C ARG A 106 -2.33 -11.76 3.46
N GLY A 107 -1.51 -12.03 2.44
CA GLY A 107 -0.06 -11.92 2.54
C GLY A 107 0.46 -10.61 1.96
N HIS A 108 1.69 -10.27 2.32
CA HIS A 108 2.64 -9.87 1.29
C HIS A 108 3.36 -11.14 0.85
N LYS A 109 3.83 -11.23 -0.40
CA LYS A 109 4.89 -12.20 -0.68
C LYS A 109 6.12 -11.75 0.13
N ALA A 110 6.16 -12.20 1.38
CA ALA A 110 7.37 -12.24 2.16
C ALA A 110 8.32 -13.10 1.35
N VAL A 111 9.25 -12.44 0.66
CA VAL A 111 10.26 -13.10 -0.18
C VAL A 111 9.64 -13.76 -1.42
N SER A 112 9.33 -12.98 -2.46
CA SER A 112 9.64 -13.51 -3.79
C SER A 112 11.16 -13.55 -3.91
N ASP A 113 11.72 -14.60 -4.50
CA ASP A 113 13.17 -14.69 -4.80
C ASP A 113 13.69 -13.48 -5.60
N SER A 114 12.79 -12.69 -6.19
CA SER A 114 13.10 -11.43 -6.89
C SER A 114 13.40 -10.23 -5.99
N GLY A 115 13.08 -10.29 -4.68
CA GLY A 115 13.28 -9.17 -3.75
C GLY A 115 14.56 -9.24 -2.93
N PHE A 116 15.14 -10.44 -2.78
CA PHE A 116 16.33 -10.66 -1.96
C PHE A 116 17.54 -9.91 -2.53
N ASN A 117 18.22 -9.15 -1.66
CA ASN A 117 19.47 -8.49 -2.00
C ASN A 117 20.59 -9.02 -1.10
N PRO A 118 21.57 -9.77 -1.64
CA PRO A 118 22.71 -10.27 -0.88
C PRO A 118 23.49 -9.19 -0.10
N GLU A 119 23.52 -7.95 -0.60
CA GLU A 119 24.22 -6.84 0.07
C GLU A 119 23.49 -6.33 1.32
N LEU A 120 22.16 -6.52 1.37
CA LEU A 120 21.31 -6.13 2.50
C LEU A 120 21.08 -7.29 3.49
N ALA A 121 21.44 -8.52 3.10
CA ALA A 121 21.24 -9.70 3.93
C ALA A 121 21.96 -9.56 5.28
N GLY A 122 21.18 -9.67 6.37
CA GLY A 122 21.70 -9.58 7.75
C GLY A 122 22.06 -8.17 8.22
N LYS A 123 21.90 -7.14 7.38
CA LYS A 123 22.04 -5.73 7.81
C LYS A 123 20.94 -5.36 8.79
N LYS A 124 21.30 -4.63 9.84
CA LYS A 124 20.36 -4.14 10.85
C LYS A 124 19.95 -2.72 10.50
N ILE A 125 18.67 -2.50 10.24
CA ILE A 125 18.15 -1.18 9.86
C ILE A 125 17.09 -0.73 10.84
N ALA A 126 17.25 0.49 11.37
CA ALA A 126 16.23 1.13 12.18
C ALA A 126 15.38 2.07 11.34
N ILE A 127 14.07 2.09 11.61
CA ILE A 127 13.11 2.98 10.98
C ILE A 127 12.43 3.78 12.09
N VAL A 128 12.41 5.11 11.97
CA VAL A 128 11.75 5.99 12.94
C VAL A 128 10.44 6.51 12.37
N GLY A 129 9.33 6.00 12.89
CA GLY A 129 7.95 6.29 12.51
C GLY A 129 7.30 5.14 11.75
N ALA A 130 6.15 4.66 12.22
CA ALA A 130 5.34 3.59 11.64
C ALA A 130 4.17 4.11 10.80
N GLY A 131 4.36 5.23 10.10
CA GLY A 131 3.45 5.70 9.06
C GLY A 131 3.64 4.98 7.72
N PRO A 132 2.90 5.36 6.67
CA PRO A 132 2.96 4.69 5.36
C PRO A 132 4.39 4.56 4.78
N ALA A 133 5.20 5.61 4.91
CA ALA A 133 6.58 5.60 4.42
C ALA A 133 7.47 4.61 5.19
N GLY A 134 7.40 4.62 6.53
CA GLY A 134 8.21 3.74 7.37
C GLY A 134 7.80 2.28 7.22
N LEU A 135 6.50 2.00 7.20
CA LEU A 135 5.98 0.66 6.99
C LEU A 135 6.34 0.12 5.59
N SER A 136 6.22 0.96 4.55
CA SER A 136 6.63 0.54 3.20
C SER A 136 8.11 0.23 3.11
N CYS A 137 8.96 1.08 3.70
CA CYS A 137 10.39 0.86 3.80
C CYS A 137 10.70 -0.44 4.56
N ALA A 138 9.99 -0.69 5.66
CA ALA A 138 10.17 -1.89 6.47
C ALA A 138 9.89 -3.17 5.69
N VAL A 139 8.78 -3.22 4.95
CA VAL A 139 8.43 -4.35 4.09
C VAL A 139 9.49 -4.56 3.01
N SER A 140 9.88 -3.50 2.29
CA SER A 140 10.89 -3.62 1.22
C SER A 140 12.24 -4.11 1.74
N LEU A 141 12.72 -3.57 2.87
CA LEU A 141 13.99 -3.98 3.46
C LEU A 141 13.93 -5.40 4.04
N LYS A 142 12.81 -5.78 4.66
CA LYS A 142 12.61 -7.16 5.15
C LYS A 142 12.61 -8.16 4.00
N SER A 143 11.91 -7.85 2.91
CA SER A 143 11.92 -8.67 1.68
C SER A 143 13.30 -8.75 1.05
N ALA A 144 14.13 -7.72 1.22
CA ALA A 144 15.52 -7.72 0.77
C ALA A 144 16.49 -8.51 1.66
N GLY A 145 16.04 -9.03 2.81
CA GLY A 145 16.84 -9.85 3.73
C GLY A 145 17.45 -9.08 4.91
N ALA A 146 17.11 -7.80 5.10
CA ALA A 146 17.55 -7.04 6.25
C ALA A 146 16.77 -7.39 7.52
N SER A 147 17.41 -7.20 8.68
CA SER A 147 16.78 -7.21 9.99
C SER A 147 16.28 -5.80 10.31
N VAL A 148 14.96 -5.62 10.33
CA VAL A 148 14.33 -4.30 10.46
C VAL A 148 13.73 -4.12 11.85
N THR A 149 13.98 -2.98 12.48
CA THR A 149 13.27 -2.52 13.69
C THR A 149 12.59 -1.18 13.40
N VAL A 150 11.29 -1.10 13.61
CA VAL A 150 10.50 0.13 13.47
C VAL A 150 10.20 0.66 14.87
N TYR A 151 10.56 1.92 15.12
CA TYR A 151 10.23 2.65 16.34
C TYR A 151 9.07 3.59 16.08
N GLU A 152 8.03 3.54 16.91
CA GLU A 152 6.86 4.40 16.83
C GLU A 152 6.57 5.02 18.20
N LYS A 153 6.30 6.33 18.23
CA LYS A 153 6.02 7.06 19.46
C LYS A 153 4.61 6.80 19.99
N SER A 154 3.68 6.45 19.11
CA SER A 154 2.29 6.13 19.45
C SER A 154 2.12 4.65 19.79
N GLY A 155 1.01 4.29 20.43
CA GLY A 155 0.66 2.90 20.74
C GLY A 155 0.05 2.12 19.56
N ASN A 156 0.00 2.72 18.36
CA ASN A 156 -0.66 2.16 17.18
C ASN A 156 0.13 2.45 15.89
N LEU A 157 0.07 1.51 14.95
CA LEU A 157 0.68 1.63 13.62
C LEU A 157 -0.20 2.44 12.66
N GLY A 158 0.41 2.95 11.60
CA GLY A 158 -0.28 3.49 10.44
C GLY A 158 -0.20 5.02 10.32
N GLY A 159 0.30 5.74 11.33
CA GLY A 159 0.49 7.19 11.27
C GLY A 159 -0.78 7.95 10.89
N VAL A 160 -0.70 8.89 9.94
CA VAL A 160 -1.84 9.72 9.46
C VAL A 160 -3.09 8.89 9.10
N PRO A 161 -3.02 7.82 8.28
CA PRO A 161 -4.17 6.92 8.04
C PRO A 161 -4.90 6.45 9.29
N HIS A 162 -4.17 6.15 10.36
CA HIS A 162 -4.78 5.73 11.61
C HIS A 162 -5.29 6.94 12.41
N ASN A 163 -4.42 7.92 12.63
CA ASN A 163 -4.61 8.95 13.64
C ASN A 163 -5.49 10.11 13.18
N GLU A 164 -5.52 10.40 11.88
CA GLU A 164 -6.10 11.65 11.36
C GLU A 164 -7.21 11.42 10.32
N ILE A 165 -7.11 10.37 9.50
CA ILE A 165 -8.16 10.10 8.51
C ILE A 165 -9.40 9.52 9.23
N PRO A 166 -10.58 10.16 9.09
CA PRO A 166 -11.78 9.68 9.75
C PRO A 166 -12.27 8.37 9.13
N GLU A 167 -12.90 7.53 9.96
CA GLU A 167 -13.38 6.20 9.55
C GLU A 167 -14.42 6.25 8.41
N SER A 168 -15.17 7.35 8.30
CA SER A 168 -16.09 7.59 7.19
C SER A 168 -15.39 7.72 5.82
N ARG A 169 -14.09 8.02 5.80
CA ARG A 169 -13.26 8.08 4.60
C ARG A 169 -12.33 6.87 4.44
N LEU A 170 -11.87 6.31 5.55
CA LEU A 170 -11.01 5.13 5.57
C LEU A 170 -11.53 4.15 6.63
N PRO A 171 -12.32 3.14 6.24
CA PRO A 171 -12.80 2.13 7.17
C PRO A 171 -11.63 1.45 7.90
N ARG A 172 -11.78 1.24 9.21
CA ARG A 172 -10.70 0.64 10.04
C ARG A 172 -10.35 -0.77 9.61
N GLU A 173 -11.31 -1.49 9.02
CA GLU A 173 -11.09 -2.82 8.46
C GLU A 173 -10.08 -2.79 7.31
N ASN A 174 -10.19 -1.83 6.38
CA ASN A 174 -9.27 -1.72 5.23
C ASN A 174 -7.84 -1.34 5.68
N LEU A 175 -7.70 -0.44 6.64
CA LEU A 175 -6.40 -0.15 7.24
C LEU A 175 -5.87 -1.35 8.03
N GLY A 176 -6.74 -2.04 8.77
CA GLY A 176 -6.42 -3.23 9.54
C GLY A 176 -5.87 -4.36 8.67
N ASP A 177 -6.44 -4.56 7.47
CA ASP A 177 -5.97 -5.54 6.50
C ASP A 177 -4.50 -5.30 6.10
N ASP A 178 -4.15 -4.04 5.78
CA ASP A 178 -2.77 -3.68 5.46
C ASP A 178 -1.84 -3.90 6.67
N LEU A 179 -2.24 -3.40 7.85
CA LEU A 179 -1.42 -3.50 9.06
C LEU A 179 -1.23 -4.95 9.53
N GLN A 180 -2.25 -5.80 9.38
CA GLN A 180 -2.17 -7.22 9.70
C GLN A 180 -1.21 -7.94 8.76
N ALA A 181 -1.29 -7.67 7.45
CA ALA A 181 -0.38 -8.24 6.48
C ALA A 181 1.09 -7.85 6.78
N ILE A 182 1.33 -6.60 7.15
CA ILE A 182 2.67 -6.12 7.53
C ILE A 182 3.14 -6.74 8.85
N SER A 183 2.26 -6.85 9.85
CA SER A 183 2.57 -7.44 11.16
C SER A 183 2.80 -8.96 11.09
N SER A 184 2.35 -9.61 10.01
CA SER A 184 2.65 -11.03 9.77
C SER A 184 4.10 -11.27 9.32
N LEU A 185 4.80 -10.20 8.90
CA LEU A 185 6.22 -10.25 8.59
C LEU A 185 7.04 -10.19 9.88
N ASP A 186 8.20 -10.85 9.88
CA ASP A 186 9.17 -10.83 10.98
C ASP A 186 9.93 -9.47 11.05
N ILE A 187 9.17 -8.40 11.28
CA ILE A 187 9.63 -7.03 11.48
C ILE A 187 9.46 -6.73 12.97
N ARG A 188 10.53 -6.24 13.62
CA ARG A 188 10.44 -5.86 15.03
C ARG A 188 9.76 -4.50 15.14
N LEU A 189 8.67 -4.43 15.90
CA LEU A 189 7.91 -3.21 16.14
C LEU A 189 8.09 -2.78 17.60
N GLU A 190 8.66 -1.60 17.81
CA GLU A 190 8.93 -0.98 19.09
C GLU A 190 8.01 0.23 19.25
N MET A 191 6.84 -0.01 19.85
CA MET A 191 5.77 0.98 20.04
C MET A 191 5.98 1.78 21.32
N ASP A 192 5.29 2.91 21.46
CA ASP A 192 5.39 3.82 22.61
C ASP A 192 6.84 4.29 22.90
N ILE A 193 7.68 4.34 21.86
CA ILE A 193 9.09 4.74 21.94
C ILE A 193 9.33 5.95 21.04
N GLU A 194 9.54 7.10 21.67
CA GLU A 194 9.94 8.32 20.96
C GLU A 194 11.48 8.38 20.81
N ILE A 195 11.94 8.46 19.57
CA ILE A 195 13.35 8.66 19.25
C ILE A 195 13.63 10.14 19.10
N GLY A 196 14.20 10.76 20.14
CA GLY A 196 14.58 12.18 20.13
C GLY A 196 15.80 12.49 19.26
N ASN A 197 16.84 11.65 19.32
CA ASN A 197 18.03 11.76 18.46
C ASN A 197 18.27 10.44 17.70
N PRO A 198 17.89 10.36 16.42
CA PRO A 198 18.06 9.14 15.62
C PRO A 198 19.52 8.72 15.39
N GLU A 199 20.49 9.63 15.52
CA GLU A 199 21.92 9.30 15.33
C GLU A 199 22.42 8.29 16.37
N GLN A 200 21.81 8.26 17.56
CA GLN A 200 22.17 7.30 18.61
C GLN A 200 21.93 5.85 18.18
N LEU A 201 20.99 5.62 17.24
CA LEU A 201 20.70 4.28 16.71
C LEU A 201 21.86 3.75 15.84
N LEU A 202 22.70 4.61 15.27
CA LEU A 202 23.84 4.19 14.43
C LEU A 202 24.92 3.42 15.22
N GLY A 203 24.89 3.46 16.56
CA GLY A 203 25.74 2.60 17.38
C GLY A 203 25.35 1.11 17.35
N SER A 204 24.09 0.80 16.99
CA SER A 204 23.54 -0.57 17.00
C SER A 204 22.99 -1.02 15.64
N PHE A 205 22.82 -0.10 14.69
CA PHE A 205 22.24 -0.32 13.38
C PHE A 205 23.18 0.16 12.27
N ASP A 206 23.19 -0.56 11.14
CA ASP A 206 23.97 -0.19 9.95
C ASP A 206 23.42 1.07 9.25
N ALA A 207 22.11 1.31 9.36
CA ALA A 207 21.44 2.47 8.78
C ALA A 207 20.18 2.85 9.58
N VAL A 208 19.78 4.12 9.42
CA VAL A 208 18.55 4.66 10.01
C VAL A 208 17.74 5.35 8.91
N PHE A 209 16.46 5.01 8.80
CA PHE A 209 15.49 5.69 7.92
C PHE A 209 14.52 6.52 8.75
N LEU A 210 14.36 7.80 8.39
CA LEU A 210 13.50 8.75 9.11
C LEU A 210 12.20 8.95 8.35
N SER A 211 11.09 8.59 9.00
CA SER A 211 9.73 8.68 8.46
C SER A 211 8.73 9.20 9.49
N SER A 212 9.16 10.13 10.35
CA SER A 212 8.36 10.71 11.44
C SER A 212 7.25 11.69 10.99
N GLY A 213 7.16 11.97 9.69
CA GLY A 213 6.14 12.86 9.12
C GLY A 213 6.35 14.33 9.48
N LEU A 214 5.27 15.11 9.43
CA LEU A 214 5.24 16.53 9.78
C LEU A 214 4.25 16.75 10.93
N PRO A 215 4.59 16.38 12.17
CA PRO A 215 3.66 16.40 13.30
C PRO A 215 3.34 17.81 13.83
N THR A 216 4.08 18.82 13.40
CA THR A 216 3.91 20.20 13.85
C THR A 216 3.29 21.02 12.74
N GLU A 217 2.15 21.65 13.02
CA GLU A 217 1.58 22.65 12.14
C GLU A 217 2.55 23.83 12.02
N LYS A 218 3.05 24.10 10.80
CA LYS A 218 3.63 25.40 10.50
C LYS A 218 2.47 26.36 10.30
N ARG A 219 2.29 27.28 11.25
CA ARG A 219 1.46 28.47 11.04
C ARG A 219 2.08 29.25 9.87
N LEU A 220 1.44 29.19 8.70
CA LEU A 220 1.78 29.99 7.53
C LEU A 220 1.23 31.41 7.69
#